data_AF-A0A7Y1SS03-F1
#
_entry.id   AF-A0A7Y1SS03-F1
#
_cell.length_a   1.000
_cell.length_b   1.000
_cell.length_c   1.000
_cell.angle_alpha   90.00
_cell.angle_beta   90.00
_cell.angle_gamma   90.00
#
_symmetry.space_group_name_H-M   'P 1'
#
loop_
_entity.id
_entity.type
_entity.pdbx_description
1 polymer ?
#
loop_
_entity_poly.entity_id
_entity_poly.type
_entity_poly.pdbx_seq_one_letter_code
_entity_poly.pdbx_strand_id
1 'polypeptide(L)'
;MTATGTPTKKGRRPFLVEFYSSAVGKKWVMAVTGIIILGYVFVHMFGNLKIYLGTDDLGVYAIDHYGEWLRELGEPLLPKTAFLWIFRAVMTLSFVLHIHAAYALTAINHRARPQKYQAPREYLVANYASRTMRWSGVIILAFVLFHLADLTIGTANPDFITGEIRHNMLASFTQPAVAIFYIVANLLVGVHIFHGA
;
A
#
# COMPACT_ATOMS: atom_id res chain seq x y z
N MET A 1 28.49 -17.36 50.22
CA MET A 1 28.18 -15.96 49.89
C MET A 1 27.38 -15.94 48.59
N THR A 2 26.05 -15.92 48.69
CA THR A 2 25.13 -15.87 47.54
C THR A 2 24.92 -14.42 47.14
N ALA A 3 25.48 -14.02 46.01
CA ALA A 3 25.27 -12.69 45.44
C ALA A 3 23.84 -12.59 44.90
N THR A 4 22.97 -11.89 45.63
CA THR A 4 21.64 -11.48 45.18
C THR A 4 21.79 -10.35 44.16
N GLY A 5 21.79 -10.70 42.87
CA GLY A 5 21.75 -9.74 41.78
C GLY A 5 20.48 -8.88 41.86
N THR A 6 20.65 -7.57 42.05
CA THR A 6 19.57 -6.60 42.10
C THR A 6 18.91 -6.53 40.71
N PRO A 7 17.57 -6.67 40.59
CA PRO A 7 16.92 -6.58 39.28
C PRO A 7 17.05 -5.14 38.78
N THR A 8 17.84 -4.96 37.71
CA THR A 8 17.95 -3.68 37.01
C THR A 8 16.58 -3.25 36.51
N LYS A 9 16.06 -2.13 37.03
CA LYS A 9 14.79 -1.52 36.57
C LYS A 9 14.89 -1.26 35.07
N LYS A 10 14.28 -2.13 34.26
CA LYS A 10 14.14 -1.93 32.82
C LYS A 10 13.31 -0.66 32.61
N GLY A 11 13.92 0.39 32.04
CA GLY A 11 13.24 1.65 31.79
C GLY A 11 11.91 1.43 31.05
N ARG A 12 10.83 2.04 31.56
CA ARG A 12 9.50 1.94 30.95
C ARG A 12 9.58 2.46 29.52
N ARG A 13 9.22 1.60 28.55
CA ARG A 13 9.16 1.99 27.15
C ARG A 13 7.98 2.96 26.96
N PRO A 14 8.04 3.87 25.97
CA PRO A 14 6.90 4.73 25.65
C PRO A 14 5.66 3.88 25.34
N PHE A 15 4.46 4.35 25.73
CA PHE A 15 3.20 3.61 25.55
C PHE A 15 2.98 3.11 24.12
N LEU A 16 3.29 3.93 23.12
CA LEU A 16 3.15 3.56 21.70
C LEU A 16 4.04 2.37 21.31
N VAL A 17 5.26 2.33 21.84
CA VAL A 17 6.22 1.23 21.60
C VAL A 17 5.75 -0.04 22.31
N GLU A 18 5.25 0.09 23.54
CA GLU A 18 4.72 -1.03 24.30
C GLU A 18 3.46 -1.61 23.63
N PHE A 19 2.51 -0.75 23.24
CA PHE A 19 1.30 -1.14 22.52
C PHE A 19 1.64 -1.86 21.21
N TYR A 20 2.51 -1.28 20.38
CA TYR A 20 2.89 -1.89 19.11
C TYR A 20 3.71 -3.19 19.28
N SER A 21 4.42 -3.36 20.40
CA SER A 21 5.14 -4.59 20.69
C SER A 21 4.21 -5.80 20.87
N SER A 22 2.95 -5.58 21.26
CA SER A 22 1.94 -6.63 21.39
C SER A 22 1.44 -7.15 20.03
N ALA A 23 0.84 -8.35 20.01
CA ALA A 23 0.17 -8.88 18.81
C ALA A 23 -1.13 -8.09 18.50
N VAL A 24 -1.81 -7.59 19.52
CA VAL A 24 -3.05 -6.81 19.40
C VAL A 24 -2.76 -5.47 18.71
N GLY A 25 -1.74 -4.74 19.18
CA GLY A 25 -1.35 -3.47 18.58
C GLY A 25 -0.94 -3.59 17.11
N LYS A 26 -0.24 -4.67 16.73
CA LYS A 26 0.09 -4.94 15.32
C LYS A 26 -1.15 -5.18 14.46
N LYS A 27 -2.15 -5.90 14.96
CA LYS A 27 -3.43 -6.11 14.24
C LYS A 27 -4.18 -4.78 14.05
N TRP A 28 -4.21 -3.93 15.07
CA TRP A 28 -4.78 -2.59 14.96
C TRP A 28 -4.08 -1.75 13.90
N VAL A 29 -2.74 -1.70 13.90
CA VAL A 29 -1.99 -1.00 12.87
C VAL A 29 -2.28 -1.58 11.48
N MET A 30 -2.30 -2.91 11.33
CA MET A 30 -2.63 -3.57 10.07
C MET A 30 -4.02 -3.18 9.54
N ALA A 31 -5.04 -3.15 10.42
CA ALA A 31 -6.40 -2.78 10.05
C ALA A 31 -6.53 -1.30 9.67
N VAL A 32 -6.01 -0.38 10.51
CA VAL A 32 -6.10 1.06 10.26
C VAL A 32 -5.38 1.45 8.98
N THR A 33 -4.16 0.96 8.79
CA THR A 33 -3.39 1.21 7.56
C THR A 33 -4.07 0.60 6.33
N GLY A 34 -4.67 -0.59 6.46
CA GLY A 34 -5.43 -1.23 5.39
C GLY A 34 -6.63 -0.39 4.95
N ILE A 35 -7.39 0.17 5.89
CA ILE A 35 -8.53 1.07 5.59
C ILE A 35 -8.06 2.33 4.87
N ILE A 36 -6.96 2.95 5.34
CA ILE A 36 -6.39 4.14 4.71
C ILE A 36 -5.97 3.84 3.25
N ILE A 37 -5.26 2.73 3.04
CA ILE A 37 -4.81 2.31 1.71
C ILE A 37 -6.01 1.98 0.81
N LEU A 38 -7.05 1.32 1.33
CA LEU A 38 -8.26 1.03 0.58
C LEU A 38 -8.97 2.31 0.13
N GLY A 39 -9.08 3.31 1.02
CA GLY A 39 -9.62 4.62 0.68
C GLY A 39 -8.81 5.30 -0.42
N TYR A 40 -7.48 5.21 -0.37
CA TYR A 40 -6.62 5.69 -1.45
C TYR A 40 -6.88 4.97 -2.77
N VAL A 41 -6.93 3.63 -2.78
CA VAL A 41 -7.19 2.85 -4.01
C VAL A 41 -8.51 3.29 -4.65
N PHE A 42 -9.54 3.54 -3.84
CA PHE A 42 -10.83 4.03 -4.34
C PHE A 42 -10.73 5.41 -5.01
N VAL A 43 -10.13 6.40 -4.32
CA VAL A 43 -9.93 7.76 -4.88
C VAL A 43 -8.99 7.73 -6.09
N HIS A 44 -7.95 6.91 -6.05
CA HIS A 44 -7.00 6.73 -7.14
C HIS A 44 -7.68 6.17 -8.38
N MET A 45 -8.54 5.15 -8.22
CA MET A 45 -9.34 4.61 -9.32
C MET A 45 -10.27 5.67 -9.90
N PHE A 46 -10.95 6.46 -9.05
CA PHE A 46 -11.80 7.56 -9.50
C PHE A 46 -11.02 8.61 -10.31
N GLY A 47 -9.80 8.96 -9.88
CA GLY A 47 -8.89 9.80 -10.64
C GLY A 47 -8.54 9.22 -12.00
N ASN A 48 -8.20 7.92 -12.05
CA ASN A 48 -7.85 7.23 -13.30
C ASN A 48 -9.00 7.19 -14.31
N LEU A 49 -10.26 7.08 -13.85
CA LEU A 49 -11.43 7.09 -14.73
C LEU A 49 -11.58 8.40 -15.54
N LYS A 50 -10.95 9.50 -15.08
CA LYS A 50 -10.96 10.76 -15.82
C LYS A 50 -10.26 10.67 -17.18
N ILE A 51 -9.47 9.62 -17.44
CA ILE A 51 -8.91 9.36 -18.76
C ILE A 51 -9.99 9.25 -19.86
N TYR A 52 -11.22 8.86 -19.49
CA TYR A 52 -12.33 8.67 -20.42
C TYR A 52 -13.16 9.95 -20.68
N LEU A 53 -12.88 11.06 -19.97
CA LEU A 53 -13.70 12.27 -20.05
C LEU A 53 -13.30 13.23 -21.20
N GLY A 54 -12.27 12.91 -21.98
CA GLY A 54 -11.82 13.72 -23.11
C GLY A 54 -11.06 14.99 -22.69
N THR A 55 -11.11 16.01 -23.56
CA THR A 55 -10.46 17.31 -23.35
C THR A 55 -11.47 18.40 -23.00
N ASP A 56 -10.99 19.46 -22.34
CA ASP A 56 -11.73 20.71 -22.18
C ASP A 56 -11.67 21.60 -23.44
N ASP A 57 -12.24 22.81 -23.35
CA ASP A 57 -12.27 23.80 -24.45
C ASP A 57 -10.87 24.28 -24.86
N LEU A 58 -9.88 24.12 -23.98
CA LEU A 58 -8.47 24.49 -24.21
C LEU A 58 -7.65 23.33 -24.79
N GLY A 59 -8.26 22.16 -24.99
CA GLY A 59 -7.61 20.96 -25.53
C GLY A 59 -6.82 20.16 -24.49
N VAL A 60 -6.98 20.42 -23.20
CA VAL A 60 -6.28 19.74 -22.11
C VAL A 60 -7.14 18.58 -21.59
N TYR A 61 -6.51 17.42 -21.38
CA TYR A 61 -7.24 16.23 -20.94
C TYR A 61 -7.70 16.33 -19.48
N ALA A 62 -8.90 15.83 -19.20
CA ALA A 62 -9.50 15.88 -17.87
C ALA A 62 -8.66 15.22 -16.76
N ILE A 63 -7.88 14.19 -17.11
CA ILE A 63 -6.95 13.52 -16.17
C ILE A 63 -5.74 14.41 -15.84
N ASP A 64 -5.22 15.17 -16.81
CA ASP A 64 -4.08 16.07 -16.59
C ASP A 64 -4.51 17.28 -15.77
N HIS A 65 -5.70 17.83 -16.04
CA HIS A 65 -6.34 18.82 -15.18
C HIS A 65 -6.51 18.34 -13.74
N TYR A 66 -6.96 17.10 -13.56
CA TYR A 66 -7.11 16.54 -12.22
C TYR A 66 -5.76 16.41 -11.50
N GLY A 67 -4.71 16.02 -12.23
CA GLY A 67 -3.35 16.00 -11.72
C GLY A 67 -2.88 17.37 -11.22
N GLU A 68 -3.16 18.43 -11.98
CA GLU A 68 -2.80 19.79 -11.57
C GLU A 68 -3.66 20.30 -10.41
N TRP A 69 -4.96 20.05 -10.44
CA TRP A 69 -5.86 20.39 -9.33
C TRP A 69 -5.43 19.75 -8.00
N LEU A 70 -4.91 18.51 -8.03
CA LEU A 70 -4.36 17.86 -6.84
C LEU A 70 -3.14 18.60 -6.26
N ARG A 71 -2.37 19.31 -7.10
CA ARG A 71 -1.25 20.14 -6.63
C ARG A 71 -1.75 21.41 -5.96
N GLU A 72 -2.86 21.96 -6.41
CA GLU A 72 -3.43 23.21 -5.90
C GLU A 72 -4.43 22.98 -4.75
N LEU A 73 -4.65 21.72 -4.37
CA LEU A 73 -5.61 21.38 -3.34
C LEU A 73 -5.23 21.99 -1.99
N GLY A 74 -6.13 22.81 -1.44
CA GLY A 74 -5.93 23.51 -0.18
C GLY A 74 -5.35 24.92 -0.33
N GLU A 75 -5.10 25.41 -1.54
CA GLU A 75 -4.80 26.83 -1.76
C GLU A 75 -6.03 27.71 -1.46
N PRO A 76 -5.84 28.93 -0.90
CA PRO A 76 -4.57 29.55 -0.50
C PRO A 76 -4.12 29.21 0.93
N LEU A 77 -4.85 28.35 1.67
CA LEU A 77 -4.53 28.01 3.06
C LEU A 77 -3.17 27.29 3.19
N LEU A 78 -2.85 26.44 2.22
CA LEU A 78 -1.57 25.74 2.10
C LEU A 78 -0.84 26.19 0.82
N PRO A 79 0.50 26.18 0.78
CA PRO A 79 1.25 26.41 -0.45
C PRO A 79 0.95 25.36 -1.52
N LYS A 80 1.16 25.73 -2.79
CA LYS A 80 1.08 24.80 -3.93
C LYS A 80 1.89 23.54 -3.64
N THR A 81 1.30 22.39 -3.95
CA THR A 81 1.76 21.01 -3.72
C THR A 81 1.83 20.53 -2.26
N ALA A 82 1.66 21.40 -1.25
CA ALA A 82 1.88 21.02 0.14
C ALA A 82 0.92 19.91 0.60
N PHE A 83 -0.37 20.02 0.26
CA PHE A 83 -1.34 18.97 0.55
C PHE A 83 -0.94 17.64 -0.10
N LEU A 84 -0.53 17.68 -1.38
CA LEU A 84 -0.12 16.48 -2.12
C LEU A 84 1.08 15.79 -1.46
N TRP A 85 2.06 16.55 -0.97
CA TRP A 85 3.21 15.98 -0.25
C TRP A 85 2.84 15.38 1.10
N ILE A 86 1.96 16.03 1.87
CA ILE A 86 1.41 15.47 3.11
C ILE A 86 0.69 14.16 2.82
N PHE A 87 -0.18 14.16 1.81
CA PHE A 87 -0.92 12.99 1.39
C PHE A 87 0.02 11.83 1.02
N ARG A 88 1.05 12.10 0.21
CA ARG A 88 2.09 11.13 -0.15
C ARG A 88 2.79 10.58 1.09
N ALA A 89 3.19 11.43 2.04
CA ALA A 89 3.84 10.99 3.28
C ALA A 89 2.94 10.05 4.11
N VAL A 90 1.65 10.39 4.26
CA VAL A 90 0.68 9.56 4.98
C VAL A 90 0.46 8.21 4.28
N MET A 91 0.37 8.21 2.94
CA MET A 91 0.21 6.98 2.16
C MET A 91 1.45 6.10 2.25
N THR A 92 2.65 6.65 2.05
CA THR A 92 3.91 5.91 2.18
C THR A 92 4.07 5.33 3.56
N LEU A 93 3.81 6.12 4.61
CA LEU A 93 3.90 5.64 5.99
C LEU A 93 2.88 4.51 6.25
N SER A 94 1.64 4.68 5.80
CA SER A 94 0.59 3.68 5.98
C SER A 94 0.95 2.37 5.26
N PHE A 95 1.46 2.45 4.02
CA PHE A 95 1.89 1.30 3.23
C PHE A 95 3.05 0.54 3.90
N VAL A 96 4.09 1.26 4.35
CA VAL A 96 5.23 0.66 5.07
C VAL A 96 4.78 -0.01 6.37
N LEU A 97 3.94 0.66 7.15
CA LEU A 97 3.42 0.11 8.41
C LEU A 97 2.52 -1.11 8.18
N HIS A 98 1.73 -1.12 7.10
CA HIS A 98 0.90 -2.25 6.72
C HIS A 98 1.75 -3.50 6.43
N ILE A 99 2.78 -3.35 5.58
CA ILE A 99 3.72 -4.43 5.24
C ILE A 99 4.47 -4.90 6.48
N HIS A 100 4.98 -3.98 7.29
CA HIS A 100 5.71 -4.33 8.51
C HIS A 100 4.83 -5.08 9.51
N ALA A 101 3.58 -4.66 9.72
CA ALA A 101 2.64 -5.36 10.58
C ALA A 101 2.31 -6.77 10.04
N ALA A 102 2.08 -6.91 8.73
CA ALA A 102 1.82 -8.20 8.08
C ALA A 102 3.01 -9.17 8.23
N TYR A 103 4.23 -8.68 8.02
CA TYR A 103 5.46 -9.45 8.25
C TYR A 103 5.61 -9.85 9.72
N ALA A 104 5.46 -8.91 10.65
CA ALA A 104 5.65 -9.16 12.07
C ALA A 104 4.62 -10.16 12.62
N LEU A 105 3.35 -10.06 12.22
CA LEU A 105 2.31 -11.03 12.57
C LEU A 105 2.61 -12.42 11.98
N THR A 106 3.12 -12.46 10.75
CA THR A 106 3.54 -13.71 10.11
C THR A 106 4.71 -14.36 10.86
N ALA A 107 5.71 -13.58 11.27
CA ALA A 107 6.85 -14.06 12.05
C ALA A 107 6.42 -14.57 13.44
N ILE A 108 5.52 -13.86 14.12
CA ILE A 108 4.95 -14.31 15.41
C ILE A 108 4.22 -15.64 15.23
N ASN A 109 3.37 -15.76 14.21
CA ASN A 109 2.61 -16.99 13.93
C ASN A 109 3.51 -18.18 13.58
N HIS A 110 4.63 -17.96 12.90
CA HIS A 110 5.61 -19.01 12.61
C HIS A 110 6.39 -19.44 13.86
N ARG A 111 6.84 -18.48 14.68
CA ARG A 111 7.57 -18.79 15.93
C ARG A 111 6.70 -19.50 16.97
N ALA A 112 5.39 -19.26 16.96
CA ALA A 112 4.44 -19.94 17.84
C ALA A 112 4.15 -21.40 17.44
N ARG A 113 4.78 -21.96 16.39
CA ARG A 113 4.55 -23.32 15.86
C ARG A 113 5.79 -24.24 15.98
N PRO A 114 6.21 -24.66 17.19
CA PRO A 114 7.34 -25.58 17.37
C PRO A 114 7.01 -27.06 17.07
N GLN A 115 5.74 -27.48 17.03
CA GLN A 115 5.32 -28.82 16.59
C GLN A 115 4.20 -28.72 15.54
N LYS A 116 4.25 -29.55 14.48
CA LYS A 116 3.16 -29.69 13.50
C LYS A 116 1.92 -30.25 14.21
N TYR A 117 0.75 -29.69 13.94
CA TYR A 117 -0.53 -30.13 14.53
C TYR A 117 -0.70 -31.66 14.40
N GLN A 118 -0.99 -32.32 15.53
CA GLN A 118 -1.18 -33.78 15.62
C GLN A 118 -2.53 -34.27 15.07
N ALA A 119 -3.42 -33.36 14.63
CA ALA A 119 -4.68 -33.69 13.97
C ALA A 119 -5.06 -32.61 12.95
N PRO A 120 -5.66 -32.96 11.79
CA PRO A 120 -6.18 -31.99 10.84
C PRO A 120 -7.45 -31.37 11.44
N ARG A 121 -7.31 -30.27 12.18
CA ARG A 121 -8.46 -29.43 12.56
C ARG A 121 -8.96 -28.65 11.34
N GLU A 122 -10.24 -28.30 11.39
CA GLU A 122 -11.13 -27.62 10.43
C GLU A 122 -10.67 -26.21 9.94
N TYR A 123 -9.36 -25.96 9.84
CA TYR A 123 -8.75 -24.68 9.48
C TYR A 123 -8.25 -24.62 8.03
N LEU A 124 -8.62 -25.58 7.17
CA LEU A 124 -8.11 -25.65 5.79
C LEU A 124 -8.40 -24.37 5.00
N VAL A 125 -9.61 -23.82 5.12
CA VAL A 125 -10.02 -22.57 4.46
C VAL A 125 -9.24 -21.37 5.01
N ALA A 126 -9.13 -21.23 6.33
CA ALA A 126 -8.36 -20.15 6.96
C ALA A 126 -6.86 -20.22 6.62
N ASN A 127 -6.30 -21.42 6.47
CA ASN A 127 -4.90 -21.64 6.10
C ASN A 127 -4.67 -21.32 4.61
N TYR A 128 -5.61 -21.63 3.72
CA TYR A 128 -5.53 -21.27 2.31
C TYR A 128 -5.61 -19.76 2.11
N ALA A 129 -6.63 -19.10 2.68
CA ALA A 129 -6.78 -17.64 2.64
C ALA A 129 -5.56 -16.91 3.21
N SER A 130 -5.00 -17.40 4.31
CA SER A 130 -3.78 -16.82 4.90
C SER A 130 -2.54 -16.98 4.02
N ARG A 131 -2.44 -18.06 3.24
CA ARG A 131 -1.32 -18.30 2.33
C ARG A 131 -1.45 -17.44 1.07
N THR A 132 -2.64 -17.36 0.48
CA THR A 132 -2.90 -16.53 -0.70
C THR A 132 -2.73 -15.05 -0.37
N MET A 133 -3.14 -14.59 0.82
CA MET A 133 -2.94 -13.20 1.28
C MET A 133 -1.49 -12.74 1.33
N ARG A 134 -0.57 -13.62 1.72
CA ARG A 134 0.87 -13.28 1.74
C ARG A 134 1.43 -13.13 0.34
N TRP A 135 1.13 -14.08 -0.54
CA TRP A 135 1.60 -14.06 -1.91
C TRP A 135 1.01 -12.90 -2.70
N SER A 136 -0.30 -12.65 -2.58
CA SER A 136 -0.92 -11.48 -3.20
C SER A 136 -0.31 -10.18 -2.70
N GLY A 137 -0.03 -10.06 -1.39
CA GLY A 137 0.64 -8.89 -0.83
C GLY A 137 2.06 -8.66 -1.38
N VAL A 138 2.86 -9.71 -1.55
CA VAL A 138 4.21 -9.61 -2.15
C VAL A 138 4.14 -9.21 -3.61
N ILE A 139 3.20 -9.78 -4.38
CA ILE A 139 3.02 -9.42 -5.79
C ILE A 139 2.54 -7.98 -5.92
N ILE A 140 1.64 -7.52 -5.05
CA ILE A 140 1.19 -6.12 -5.00
C ILE A 140 2.35 -5.18 -4.66
N LEU A 141 3.25 -5.56 -3.75
CA LEU A 141 4.44 -4.74 -3.47
C LEU A 141 5.30 -4.58 -4.73
N ALA A 142 5.58 -5.67 -5.45
CA ALA A 142 6.32 -5.59 -6.71
C ALA A 142 5.59 -4.74 -7.75
N PHE A 143 4.27 -4.88 -7.85
CA PHE A 143 3.42 -4.05 -8.72
C PHE A 143 3.51 -2.56 -8.36
N VAL A 144 3.40 -2.20 -7.08
CA VAL A 144 3.48 -0.79 -6.64
C VAL A 144 4.84 -0.19 -6.97
N LEU A 145 5.93 -0.94 -6.79
CA LEU A 145 7.28 -0.46 -7.14
C LEU A 145 7.41 -0.22 -8.65
N PHE A 146 6.94 -1.16 -9.47
CA PHE A 146 6.92 -0.99 -10.92
C PHE A 146 6.01 0.17 -11.33
N HIS A 147 4.81 0.27 -10.77
CA HIS A 147 3.84 1.31 -11.04
C HIS A 147 4.40 2.72 -10.76
N LEU A 148 5.13 2.89 -9.65
CA LEU A 148 5.81 4.14 -9.36
C LEU A 148 6.94 4.41 -10.35
N ALA A 149 7.74 3.41 -10.70
CA ALA A 149 8.81 3.54 -11.69
C ALA A 149 8.28 3.90 -13.09
N ASP A 150 7.10 3.40 -13.46
CA ASP A 150 6.47 3.54 -14.77
C ASP A 150 5.68 4.85 -14.91
N LEU A 151 4.78 5.16 -13.97
CA LEU A 151 3.81 6.26 -14.11
C LEU A 151 4.05 7.45 -13.17
N THR A 152 4.94 7.33 -12.18
CA THR A 152 5.24 8.44 -11.25
C THR A 152 6.62 9.03 -11.45
N ILE A 153 7.63 8.17 -11.61
CA ILE A 153 9.05 8.55 -11.70
C ILE A 153 9.52 8.51 -13.16
N GLY A 154 8.96 7.62 -13.99
CA GLY A 154 9.28 7.51 -15.41
C GLY A 154 10.51 6.66 -15.76
N THR A 155 11.22 6.10 -14.77
CA THR A 155 12.40 5.25 -15.02
C THR A 155 12.11 3.94 -15.77
N ALA A 156 10.85 3.48 -15.76
CA ALA A 156 10.41 2.28 -16.50
C ALA A 156 9.59 2.62 -17.76
N ASN A 157 9.38 3.90 -18.05
CA ASN A 157 8.62 4.38 -19.21
C ASN A 157 9.52 5.26 -20.08
N PRO A 158 10.03 4.74 -21.21
CA PRO A 158 10.99 5.45 -22.07
C PRO A 158 10.47 6.79 -22.62
N ASP A 159 9.15 6.91 -22.81
CA ASP A 159 8.52 8.09 -23.40
C ASP A 159 7.86 8.98 -22.33
N PHE A 160 8.30 8.86 -21.07
CA PHE A 160 7.70 9.59 -19.95
C PHE A 160 7.88 11.11 -20.05
N ILE A 161 6.78 11.85 -19.91
CA ILE A 161 6.73 13.31 -19.87
C ILE A 161 6.20 13.77 -18.51
N THR A 162 6.95 14.61 -17.82
CA THR A 162 6.56 15.12 -16.49
C THR A 162 5.32 16.01 -16.61
N GLY A 163 4.26 15.66 -15.88
CA GLY A 163 3.02 16.44 -15.85
C GLY A 163 1.93 15.95 -16.81
N GLU A 164 2.28 15.14 -17.82
CA GLU A 164 1.33 14.61 -18.80
C GLU A 164 0.89 13.19 -18.46
N ILE A 165 -0.09 13.07 -17.55
CA ILE A 165 -0.57 11.79 -17.03
C ILE A 165 -1.16 10.94 -18.15
N ARG A 166 -2.00 11.52 -19.01
CA ARG A 166 -2.60 10.77 -20.12
C ARG A 166 -1.55 10.21 -21.05
N HIS A 167 -0.59 11.03 -21.48
CA HIS A 167 0.48 10.62 -22.38
C HIS A 167 1.26 9.43 -21.79
N ASN A 168 1.67 9.54 -20.53
CA ASN A 168 2.43 8.48 -19.85
C ASN A 168 1.64 7.18 -19.75
N MET A 169 0.34 7.25 -19.45
CA MET A 169 -0.53 6.06 -19.41
C MET A 169 -0.64 5.40 -20.80
N LEU A 170 -0.76 6.18 -21.88
CA LEU A 170 -0.83 5.63 -23.23
C LEU A 170 0.51 5.02 -23.66
N ALA A 171 1.63 5.71 -23.41
CA ALA A 171 2.97 5.19 -23.70
C ALA A 171 3.23 3.83 -23.04
N SER A 172 2.80 3.66 -21.78
CA SER A 172 2.91 2.38 -21.08
C SER A 172 1.91 1.34 -21.59
N PHE A 173 0.63 1.70 -21.75
CA PHE A 173 -0.42 0.72 -22.07
C PHE A 173 -0.51 0.33 -23.55
N THR A 174 0.14 1.06 -24.45
CA THR A 174 0.36 0.59 -25.83
C THR A 174 1.32 -0.58 -25.88
N GLN A 175 2.17 -0.80 -24.86
CA GLN A 175 3.00 -1.99 -24.74
C GLN A 175 2.18 -3.18 -24.19
N PRO A 176 1.91 -4.23 -24.99
CA PRO A 176 0.98 -5.28 -24.57
C PRO A 176 1.41 -6.03 -23.30
N ALA A 177 2.72 -6.23 -23.12
CA ALA A 177 3.27 -6.87 -21.92
C ALA A 177 2.98 -6.05 -20.65
N VAL A 178 3.13 -4.73 -20.72
CA VAL A 178 2.84 -3.82 -19.61
C VAL A 178 1.34 -3.81 -19.32
N ALA A 179 0.50 -3.69 -20.36
CA ALA A 179 -0.96 -3.72 -20.19
C ALA A 179 -1.44 -5.02 -19.52
N ILE A 180 -0.96 -6.18 -19.97
CA ILE A 180 -1.30 -7.49 -19.37
C ILE A 180 -0.85 -7.54 -17.91
N PHE A 181 0.37 -7.06 -17.61
CA PHE A 181 0.88 -7.01 -16.25
C PHE A 181 -0.02 -6.18 -15.33
N TYR A 182 -0.42 -4.98 -15.77
CA TYR A 182 -1.35 -4.13 -15.01
C TYR A 182 -2.72 -4.79 -14.81
N ILE A 183 -3.27 -5.47 -15.81
CA ILE A 183 -4.55 -6.19 -15.68
C ILE A 183 -4.45 -7.27 -14.60
N VAL A 184 -3.43 -8.13 -14.67
CA VAL A 184 -3.20 -9.19 -13.69
C VAL A 184 -2.99 -8.62 -12.29
N ALA A 185 -2.19 -7.55 -12.18
CA ALA A 185 -1.94 -6.90 -10.90
C ALA A 185 -3.23 -6.33 -10.28
N ASN A 186 -4.08 -5.67 -11.07
CA ASN A 186 -5.36 -5.14 -10.58
C ASN A 186 -6.33 -6.25 -10.12
N LEU A 187 -6.36 -7.39 -10.82
CA LEU A 187 -7.12 -8.56 -10.35
C LEU A 187 -6.60 -9.08 -9.00
N LEU A 188 -5.28 -9.14 -8.83
CA LEU A 188 -4.66 -9.55 -7.56
C LEU A 188 -4.91 -8.54 -6.43
N VAL A 189 -4.94 -7.23 -6.73
CA VAL A 189 -5.38 -6.20 -5.77
C VAL A 189 -6.83 -6.47 -5.34
N GLY A 190 -7.73 -6.73 -6.28
CA GLY A 190 -9.13 -7.09 -5.97
C GLY A 190 -9.23 -8.32 -5.07
N VAL A 191 -8.49 -9.39 -5.38
CA VAL A 191 -8.42 -10.60 -4.56
C VAL A 191 -7.87 -10.30 -3.16
N HIS A 192 -6.82 -9.48 -3.04
CA HIS A 192 -6.21 -9.11 -1.76
C HIS A 192 -7.18 -8.30 -0.89
N ILE A 193 -7.91 -7.35 -1.48
CA ILE A 193 -8.95 -6.58 -0.78
C ILE A 193 -10.06 -7.52 -0.31
N PHE A 194 -10.56 -8.41 -1.18
CA PHE A 194 -11.63 -9.36 -0.82
C PHE A 194 -11.25 -10.26 0.37
N HIS A 195 -10.00 -10.70 0.45
CA HIS A 195 -9.52 -11.51 1.57
C HIS A 195 -9.21 -10.68 2.83
N GLY A 196 -9.00 -9.37 2.68
CA GLY A 196 -8.70 -8.44 3.77
C GLY A 196 -9.94 -7.81 4.41
N ALA A 197 -11.09 -7.83 3.71
CA ALA A 197 -12.40 -7.41 4.19
C ALA A 197 -13.07 -8.49 5.07
#